data_AF-A0A929PZY1-F1
#
_entry.id   AF-A0A929PZY1-F1
#
_cell.length_a   1.000
_cell.length_b   1.000
_cell.length_c   1.000
_cell.angle_alpha   90.00
_cell.angle_beta   90.00
_cell.angle_gamma   90.00
#
_symmetry.space_group_name_H-M   'P 1'
#
loop_
_entity.id
_entity.type
_entity.pdbx_description
1 polymer ?
#
loop_
_entity_poly.entity_id
_entity_poly.type
_entity_poly.pdbx_seq_one_letter_code
_entity_poly.pdbx_strand_id
1 'polypeptide(L)'
;MIENNPQPAWNETPETHMAFSFVWLTNNERYGFKALQKMKGNDAQILESLFEFLETISKNPWSFTKHRNRYNGGFEELPVAEMEPAILDGIPPETRATITSVMVFRFNKSKDRLIALKEGSVLNILGFDLHFNLYDHGS
;
A
#
# COMPACT_ATOMS: atom_id res chain seq x y z
N MET A 1 5.04 50.88 3.14
CA MET A 1 3.82 50.06 3.07
C MET A 1 4.29 48.63 2.83
N ILE A 2 4.04 47.72 3.77
CA ILE A 2 4.41 46.31 3.64
C ILE A 2 3.13 45.59 3.22
N GLU A 3 3.14 44.98 2.05
CA GLU A 3 2.02 44.20 1.54
C GLU A 3 1.81 42.97 2.43
N ASN A 4 0.66 42.92 3.11
CA ASN A 4 0.15 41.70 3.73
C ASN A 4 -0.24 40.75 2.60
N ASN A 5 0.65 39.85 2.22
CA ASN A 5 0.31 38.72 1.38
C ASN A 5 -0.44 37.71 2.26
N PRO A 6 -1.76 37.49 2.09
CA PRO A 6 -2.46 36.50 2.89
C PRO A 6 -1.91 35.12 2.54
N GLN A 7 -1.25 34.48 3.52
CA GLN A 7 -0.98 33.04 3.48
C GLN A 7 -2.30 32.32 3.17
N PRO A 8 -2.34 31.38 2.20
CA PRO A 8 -3.57 30.67 1.90
C PRO A 8 -4.04 29.93 3.15
N ALA A 9 -5.28 30.22 3.58
CA ALA A 9 -5.92 29.53 4.67
C ALA A 9 -6.19 28.08 4.23
N TRP A 10 -5.47 27.12 4.80
CA TRP A 10 -5.73 25.68 4.68
C TRP A 10 -7.00 25.27 5.46
N ASN A 11 -8.08 26.04 5.31
CA ASN A 11 -9.30 25.93 6.10
C ASN A 11 -10.44 25.31 5.29
N GLU A 12 -10.17 24.16 4.71
CA GLU A 12 -11.12 23.07 4.48
C GLU A 12 -10.28 21.82 4.74
N THR A 13 -10.71 20.86 5.56
CA THR A 13 -9.99 19.57 5.62
C THR A 13 -10.06 18.99 4.21
N PRO A 14 -8.99 19.05 3.41
CA PRO A 14 -9.03 18.53 2.07
C PRO A 14 -9.29 17.04 2.21
N GLU A 15 -10.07 16.44 1.31
CA GLU A 15 -10.15 14.98 1.27
C GLU A 15 -8.71 14.43 1.38
N THR A 16 -8.45 13.65 2.42
CA THR A 16 -7.08 13.43 2.87
C THR A 16 -6.37 12.59 1.83
N HIS A 17 -5.32 13.17 1.24
CA HIS A 17 -4.46 12.45 0.32
C HIS A 17 -3.60 11.45 1.10
N MET A 18 -3.19 10.41 0.41
CA MET A 18 -2.43 9.33 1.01
C MET A 18 -0.96 9.70 1.16
N ALA A 19 -0.39 9.44 2.34
CA ALA A 19 1.05 9.38 2.52
C ALA A 19 1.50 7.93 2.60
N PHE A 20 2.61 7.57 1.96
CA PHE A 20 3.15 6.21 2.06
C PHE A 20 4.20 6.13 3.16
N SER A 21 4.12 5.07 3.95
CA SER A 21 5.09 4.74 4.98
C SER A 21 5.60 3.32 4.76
N PHE A 22 6.90 3.12 4.95
CA PHE A 22 7.55 1.82 4.87
C PHE A 22 8.12 1.38 6.22
N VAL A 23 7.69 2.04 7.32
CA VAL A 23 8.22 1.78 8.67
C VAL A 23 7.98 0.34 9.13
N TRP A 24 6.93 -0.31 8.63
CA TRP A 24 6.55 -1.68 8.94
C TRP A 24 6.76 -2.66 7.80
N LEU A 25 7.52 -2.26 6.77
CA LEU A 25 7.83 -3.14 5.65
C LEU A 25 8.55 -4.40 6.18
N THR A 26 8.08 -5.57 5.75
CA THR A 26 8.68 -6.84 6.14
C THR A 26 10.14 -6.94 5.71
N ASN A 27 10.96 -7.53 6.58
CA ASN A 27 12.35 -7.89 6.30
C ASN A 27 12.47 -9.20 5.51
N ASN A 28 11.36 -9.91 5.29
CA ASN A 28 11.33 -11.15 4.52
C ASN A 28 11.76 -10.89 3.06
N GLU A 29 12.74 -11.64 2.57
CA GLU A 29 13.31 -11.40 1.24
C GLU A 29 12.36 -11.70 0.06
N ARG A 30 11.27 -12.43 0.31
CA ARG A 30 10.27 -12.77 -0.71
C ARG A 30 9.18 -11.72 -0.86
N TYR A 31 8.94 -10.93 0.18
CA TYR A 31 7.81 -10.01 0.26
C TYR A 31 8.21 -8.54 0.47
N GLY A 32 9.45 -8.27 0.89
CA GLY A 32 9.98 -6.92 1.10
C GLY A 32 10.64 -6.32 -0.14
N PHE A 33 11.35 -5.20 0.02
CA PHE A 33 12.09 -4.55 -1.07
C PHE A 33 13.16 -5.41 -1.71
N LYS A 34 13.73 -6.37 -0.98
CA LYS A 34 14.66 -7.36 -1.56
C LYS A 34 14.01 -8.18 -2.67
N ALA A 35 12.69 -8.44 -2.62
CA ALA A 35 11.97 -9.11 -3.68
C ALA A 35 11.93 -8.24 -4.94
N LEU A 36 11.58 -6.96 -4.79
CA LEU A 36 11.60 -5.97 -5.87
C LEU A 36 13.00 -5.77 -6.47
N GLN A 37 14.05 -5.73 -5.64
CA GLN A 37 15.44 -5.55 -6.11
C GLN A 37 15.96 -6.75 -6.90
N LYS A 38 15.42 -7.94 -6.68
CA LYS A 38 15.79 -9.16 -7.41
C LYS A 38 15.15 -9.23 -8.80
N MET A 39 14.17 -8.38 -9.09
CA MET A 39 13.53 -8.27 -10.41
C MET A 39 14.55 -7.79 -11.46
N LYS A 40 14.71 -8.55 -12.54
CA LYS A 40 15.66 -8.23 -13.63
C LYS A 40 14.98 -8.41 -14.99
N GLY A 41 15.37 -7.62 -15.99
CA GLY A 41 14.91 -7.80 -17.37
C GLY A 41 13.41 -7.53 -17.54
N ASN A 42 12.63 -8.52 -18.00
CA ASN A 42 11.19 -8.40 -18.25
C ASN A 42 10.37 -8.00 -17.00
N ASP A 43 10.95 -8.14 -15.81
CA ASP A 43 10.33 -7.74 -14.55
C ASP A 43 10.41 -6.23 -14.26
N ALA A 44 11.12 -5.45 -15.09
CA ALA A 44 11.15 -3.98 -14.98
C ALA A 44 9.73 -3.37 -15.07
N GLN A 45 8.83 -4.03 -15.82
CA GLN A 45 7.44 -3.63 -15.93
C GLN A 45 6.67 -3.72 -14.60
N ILE A 46 7.12 -4.56 -13.64
CA ILE A 46 6.52 -4.65 -12.31
C ILE A 46 6.79 -3.36 -11.53
N LEU A 47 8.03 -2.85 -11.58
CA LEU A 47 8.41 -1.60 -10.92
C LEU A 47 7.70 -0.40 -11.54
N GLU A 48 7.63 -0.34 -12.87
CA GLU A 48 6.86 0.69 -13.57
C GLU A 48 5.39 0.65 -13.14
N SER A 49 4.76 -0.54 -13.15
CA SER A 49 3.37 -0.72 -12.73
C SER A 49 3.14 -0.36 -11.27
N LEU A 50 4.12 -0.63 -10.39
CA LEU A 50 4.06 -0.24 -8.98
C LEU A 50 4.10 1.30 -8.84
N PHE A 51 5.00 1.97 -9.55
CA PHE A 51 5.09 3.43 -9.50
C PHE A 51 3.85 4.11 -10.09
N GLU A 52 3.34 3.64 -11.23
CA GLU A 52 2.07 4.11 -11.80
C GLU A 52 0.90 3.94 -10.81
N PHE A 53 0.86 2.80 -10.11
CA PHE A 53 -0.13 2.53 -9.09
C PHE A 53 -0.01 3.50 -7.90
N LEU A 54 1.18 3.65 -7.32
CA LEU A 54 1.44 4.55 -6.20
C LEU A 54 1.14 6.01 -6.58
N GLU A 55 1.56 6.44 -7.76
CA GLU A 55 1.25 7.77 -8.29
C GLU A 55 -0.28 7.96 -8.38
N THR A 56 -0.99 6.99 -8.98
CA THR A 56 -2.44 7.03 -9.12
C THR A 56 -3.14 7.17 -7.78
N ILE A 57 -2.83 6.32 -6.79
CA ILE A 57 -3.55 6.36 -5.50
C ILE A 57 -3.12 7.56 -4.63
N SER A 58 -1.92 8.13 -4.85
CA SER A 58 -1.46 9.32 -4.12
C SER A 58 -2.08 10.62 -4.63
N LYS A 59 -2.37 10.71 -5.93
CA LYS A 59 -3.00 11.87 -6.58
C LYS A 59 -4.50 11.97 -6.33
N ASN A 60 -5.08 10.92 -5.77
CA ASN A 60 -6.49 10.86 -5.47
C ASN A 60 -6.72 10.78 -3.96
N PRO A 61 -7.82 11.34 -3.46
CA PRO A 61 -8.14 11.24 -2.04
C PRO A 61 -8.54 9.83 -1.62
N TRP A 62 -8.49 9.56 -0.32
CA TRP A 62 -8.91 8.27 0.25
C TRP A 62 -10.34 7.85 -0.14
N SER A 63 -11.26 8.82 -0.24
CA SER A 63 -12.64 8.59 -0.67
C SER A 63 -12.68 7.96 -2.05
N PHE A 64 -11.90 8.47 -3.01
CA PHE A 64 -11.82 7.92 -4.36
C PHE A 64 -11.39 6.46 -4.35
N THR A 65 -10.30 6.13 -3.68
CA THR A 65 -9.76 4.76 -3.59
C THR A 65 -10.76 3.78 -2.96
N LYS A 66 -11.50 4.21 -1.93
CA LYS A 66 -12.52 3.38 -1.25
C LYS A 66 -13.70 3.01 -2.15
N HIS A 67 -14.08 3.87 -3.09
CA HIS A 67 -15.22 3.62 -3.98
C HIS A 67 -14.84 2.84 -5.25
N ARG A 68 -13.55 2.56 -5.47
CA ARG A 68 -13.10 1.76 -6.61
C ARG A 68 -13.17 0.28 -6.29
N ASN A 69 -13.42 -0.52 -7.32
CA ASN A 69 -13.29 -1.96 -7.21
C ASN A 69 -11.81 -2.38 -7.13
N ARG A 70 -11.55 -3.58 -6.60
CA ARG A 70 -10.19 -4.14 -6.44
C ARG A 70 -9.38 -4.29 -7.74
N TYR A 71 -10.03 -4.27 -8.90
CA TYR A 71 -9.37 -4.40 -10.21
C TYR A 71 -8.97 -3.06 -10.82
N ASN A 72 -9.54 -1.96 -10.31
CA ASN A 72 -9.37 -0.61 -10.82
C ASN A 72 -8.83 0.31 -9.72
N GLY A 73 -7.81 -0.11 -8.97
CA GLY A 73 -7.15 0.75 -7.98
C GLY A 73 -7.89 0.91 -6.64
N GLY A 74 -8.95 0.13 -6.40
CA GLY A 74 -9.47 -0.10 -5.06
C GLY A 74 -8.70 -1.21 -4.34
N PHE A 75 -9.14 -1.59 -3.15
CA PHE A 75 -8.55 -2.65 -2.33
C PHE A 75 -9.60 -3.66 -1.87
N GLU A 76 -9.12 -4.84 -1.49
CA GLU A 76 -9.86 -5.80 -0.68
C GLU A 76 -9.30 -5.82 0.74
N GLU A 77 -10.14 -6.11 1.73
CA GLU A 77 -9.69 -6.36 3.10
C GLU A 77 -9.68 -7.86 3.33
N LEU A 78 -8.54 -8.39 3.76
CA LEU A 78 -8.39 -9.81 4.06
C LEU A 78 -8.00 -9.98 5.53
N PRO A 79 -8.55 -11.01 6.22
CA PRO A 79 -8.12 -11.36 7.56
C PRO A 79 -6.62 -11.63 7.59
N VAL A 80 -5.93 -11.07 8.59
CA VAL A 80 -4.48 -11.24 8.69
C VAL A 80 -4.09 -12.70 8.95
N ALA A 81 -5.02 -13.51 9.48
CA ALA A 81 -4.85 -14.94 9.70
C ALA A 81 -4.72 -15.76 8.40
N GLU A 82 -5.14 -15.21 7.25
CA GLU A 82 -5.00 -15.84 5.94
C GLU A 82 -3.64 -15.53 5.28
N MET A 83 -2.86 -14.61 5.86
CA MET A 83 -1.59 -14.17 5.33
C MET A 83 -0.43 -15.00 5.86
N GLU A 84 0.60 -15.17 5.04
CA GLU A 84 1.90 -15.66 5.50
C GLU A 84 2.39 -14.81 6.68
N PRO A 85 2.73 -15.43 7.85
CA PRO A 85 3.07 -14.69 9.06
C PRO A 85 4.21 -13.69 8.91
N ALA A 86 5.08 -13.93 7.93
CA ALA A 86 6.23 -13.10 7.61
C ALA A 86 5.84 -11.69 7.15
N ILE A 87 4.62 -11.46 6.68
CA ILE A 87 4.17 -10.11 6.26
C ILE A 87 4.15 -9.12 7.43
N LEU A 88 4.05 -9.61 8.66
CA LEU A 88 4.00 -8.80 9.88
C LEU A 88 5.36 -8.70 10.59
N ASP A 89 6.44 -9.27 10.04
CA ASP A 89 7.75 -9.30 10.71
C ASP A 89 8.37 -7.91 10.92
N GLY A 90 7.92 -6.90 10.16
CA GLY A 90 8.32 -5.51 10.33
C GLY A 90 7.55 -4.76 11.44
N ILE A 91 6.55 -5.40 12.05
CA ILE A 91 5.64 -4.77 13.02
C ILE A 91 6.00 -5.22 14.45
N PRO A 92 6.09 -4.29 15.43
CA PRO A 92 6.29 -4.65 16.83
C PRO A 92 5.20 -5.60 17.36
N PRO A 93 5.52 -6.59 18.22
CA PRO A 93 4.56 -7.59 18.70
C PRO A 93 3.28 -7.01 19.33
N GLU A 94 3.40 -5.92 20.07
CA GLU A 94 2.29 -5.21 20.72
C GLU A 94 1.31 -4.61 19.70
N THR A 95 1.83 -4.05 18.61
CA THR A 95 1.02 -3.53 17.50
C THR A 95 0.44 -4.69 16.70
N ARG A 96 1.24 -5.74 16.44
CA ARG A 96 0.85 -6.95 15.72
C ARG A 96 -0.41 -7.60 16.29
N ALA A 97 -0.52 -7.67 17.61
CA ALA A 97 -1.67 -8.26 18.31
C ALA A 97 -3.01 -7.54 18.06
N THR A 98 -2.98 -6.29 17.60
CA THR A 98 -4.20 -5.49 17.35
C THR A 98 -4.69 -5.56 15.90
N ILE A 99 -3.87 -6.13 14.99
CA ILE A 99 -4.19 -6.19 13.57
C ILE A 99 -5.07 -7.41 13.31
N THR A 100 -6.25 -7.18 12.77
CA THR A 100 -7.22 -8.24 12.43
C THR A 100 -7.35 -8.42 10.92
N SER A 101 -7.13 -7.37 10.15
CA SER A 101 -7.19 -7.38 8.68
C SER A 101 -6.09 -6.51 8.07
N VAL A 102 -5.79 -6.76 6.81
CA VAL A 102 -4.90 -5.96 5.98
C VAL A 102 -5.60 -5.54 4.70
N MET A 103 -5.19 -4.41 4.14
CA MET A 103 -5.63 -3.95 2.84
C MET A 103 -4.75 -4.57 1.76
N VAL A 104 -5.38 -5.10 0.73
CA VAL A 104 -4.72 -5.72 -0.42
C VAL A 104 -5.09 -4.96 -1.68
N PHE A 105 -4.09 -4.31 -2.26
CA PHE A 105 -4.22 -3.56 -3.50
C PHE A 105 -3.64 -4.38 -4.63
N ARG A 106 -4.38 -4.48 -5.74
CA ARG A 106 -3.90 -5.18 -6.94
C ARG A 106 -3.27 -4.17 -7.91
N PHE A 107 -2.11 -4.51 -8.44
CA PHE A 107 -1.43 -3.73 -9.47
C PHE A 107 -0.91 -4.64 -10.58
N ASN A 108 -0.25 -4.06 -11.61
CA ASN A 108 0.26 -4.78 -12.77
C ASN A 108 -0.79 -5.71 -13.41
N LYS A 109 -1.94 -5.13 -13.81
CA LYS A 109 -3.08 -5.88 -14.38
C LYS A 109 -3.58 -7.01 -13.46
N SER A 110 -3.60 -6.75 -12.15
CA SER A 110 -3.98 -7.70 -11.10
C SER A 110 -3.08 -8.93 -10.97
N LYS A 111 -1.84 -8.86 -11.49
CA LYS A 111 -0.84 -9.92 -11.34
C LYS A 111 -0.04 -9.81 -10.05
N ASP A 112 0.02 -8.62 -9.46
CA ASP A 112 0.80 -8.39 -8.24
C ASP A 112 -0.07 -7.71 -7.19
N ARG A 113 0.29 -7.86 -5.90
CA ARG A 113 -0.39 -7.19 -4.80
C ARG A 113 0.55 -6.40 -3.90
N LEU A 114 0.06 -5.27 -3.43
CA LEU A 114 0.63 -4.48 -2.35
C LEU A 114 -0.24 -4.69 -1.10
N ILE A 115 0.41 -5.01 0.01
CA ILE A 115 -0.25 -5.24 1.29
C ILE A 115 0.05 -4.07 2.21
N ALA A 116 -0.98 -3.55 2.86
CA ALA A 116 -0.82 -2.38 3.70
C ALA A 116 -1.82 -2.29 4.85
N LEU A 117 -1.53 -1.41 5.79
CA LEU A 117 -2.42 -0.96 6.87
C LEU A 117 -2.66 0.53 6.74
N LYS A 118 -3.89 0.97 6.99
CA LYS A 118 -4.23 2.38 7.03
C LYS A 118 -4.18 2.89 8.47
N GLU A 119 -3.46 3.98 8.69
CA GLU A 119 -3.40 4.72 9.94
C GLU A 119 -3.62 6.21 9.66
N GLY A 120 -4.84 6.70 9.92
CA GLY A 120 -5.21 8.07 9.53
C GLY A 120 -5.15 8.26 8.01
N SER A 121 -4.28 9.17 7.57
CA SER A 121 -3.96 9.43 6.15
C SER A 121 -2.78 8.60 5.62
N VAL A 122 -2.06 7.89 6.49
CA VAL A 122 -0.89 7.11 6.15
C VAL A 122 -1.29 5.71 5.71
N LEU A 123 -0.71 5.25 4.61
CA LEU A 123 -0.71 3.86 4.19
C LEU A 123 0.65 3.24 4.52
N ASN A 124 0.67 2.43 5.58
CA ASN A 124 1.82 1.66 6.01
C ASN A 124 1.94 0.41 5.13
N ILE A 125 2.89 0.41 4.20
CA ILE A 125 3.15 -0.71 3.28
C ILE A 125 3.90 -1.80 4.05
N LEU A 126 3.32 -3.00 4.08
CA LEU A 126 3.85 -4.17 4.78
C LEU A 126 4.68 -5.06 3.86
N GLY A 127 4.33 -5.13 2.58
CA GLY A 127 5.05 -5.93 1.61
C GLY A 127 4.32 -6.07 0.29
N PHE A 128 4.87 -6.92 -0.57
CA PHE A 128 4.43 -7.17 -1.93
C PHE A 128 4.28 -8.67 -2.15
N ASP A 129 3.19 -9.06 -2.81
CA ASP A 129 3.01 -10.41 -3.33
C ASP A 129 3.17 -10.37 -4.84
N LEU A 130 4.33 -10.84 -5.29
CA LEU A 130 4.78 -10.82 -6.69
C LEU A 130 4.70 -12.21 -7.34
N HIS A 131 4.31 -13.23 -6.56
CA HIS A 131 4.36 -14.64 -6.96
C HIS A 131 3.11 -15.43 -6.59
N PHE A 132 2.03 -14.76 -6.17
CA PHE A 132 0.75 -15.36 -5.77
C PHE A 132 0.91 -16.41 -4.67
N ASN A 133 1.74 -16.12 -3.67
CA ASN A 133 2.09 -17.07 -2.62
C ASN A 133 2.07 -16.46 -1.22
N LEU A 134 1.44 -15.30 -1.07
CA LEU A 134 1.30 -14.65 0.23
C LEU A 134 0.04 -15.09 0.99
N TYR A 135 -1.00 -15.49 0.27
CA TYR A 135 -2.25 -16.02 0.81
C TYR A 135 -2.95 -16.87 -0.26
N ASP A 136 -4.05 -17.55 0.09
CA ASP A 136 -4.85 -18.28 -0.90
C ASP A 136 -5.61 -17.28 -1.80
N HIS A 137 -5.28 -17.27 -3.09
CA HIS A 137 -5.88 -16.35 -4.06
C HIS A 137 -7.26 -16.79 -4.56
N GLY A 138 -7.72 -17.98 -4.18
CA GLY A 138 -8.89 -18.63 -4.78
C GLY A 138 -8.59 -19.10 -6.21
N SER A 139 -9.06 -20.30 -6.53
CA SER A 139 -8.97 -20.89 -7.87
C SER A 139 -9.79 -20.14 -8.92
#